data_AF-U5DEM9-F1
#
_entry.id   AF-U5DEM9-F1
#
_cell.length_a   1.000
_cell.length_b   1.000
_cell.length_c   1.000
_cell.angle_alpha   90.00
_cell.angle_beta   90.00
_cell.angle_gamma   90.00
#
_symmetry.space_group_name_H-M   'P 1'
#
loop_
_entity.id
_entity.type
_entity.pdbx_description
1 polymer ?
#
loop_
_entity_poly.entity_id
_entity_poly.type
_entity_poly.pdbx_seq_one_letter_code
_entity_poly.pdbx_strand_id
1 'polypeptide(L)'
;MSAIASSRKSTSHPTSKQATLNNAIRQNTVDEPLAQPSDLARRLAAVLVVVVLALVVAFVGTNLYRLSDPYVREVLALTSNPERGEAIFQINCAGCHGRGADGNVGPSLHNLSQRKSEFDIIHQVTSGKTPPMPEFQPTSQEMADLLGYLETL
;
A
#
# COMPACT_ATOMS: atom_id res chain seq x y z
N MET A 1 29.90 -90.57 -59.91
CA MET A 1 30.38 -89.33 -59.26
C MET A 1 29.19 -88.72 -58.52
N SER A 2 29.44 -88.35 -57.26
CA SER A 2 28.49 -88.13 -56.17
C SER A 2 27.47 -86.99 -56.36
N ALA A 3 26.31 -87.17 -55.69
CA ALA A 3 25.46 -86.21 -54.93
C ALA A 3 25.37 -84.73 -55.40
N ILE A 4 24.22 -84.05 -55.30
CA ILE A 4 23.69 -83.48 -54.04
C ILE A 4 22.25 -82.99 -54.28
N ALA A 5 21.37 -83.31 -53.33
CA ALA A 5 20.04 -82.73 -53.15
C ALA A 5 20.12 -81.37 -52.43
N SER A 6 19.22 -80.44 -52.72
CA SER A 6 18.91 -79.37 -51.75
C SER A 6 17.48 -78.86 -51.91
N SER A 7 16.67 -79.16 -50.91
CA SER A 7 15.33 -78.64 -50.63
C SER A 7 15.29 -78.22 -49.16
N ARG A 8 14.43 -77.23 -48.85
CA ARG A 8 14.17 -76.55 -47.55
C ARG A 8 15.12 -75.37 -47.29
N LYS A 9 14.71 -74.24 -46.67
CA LYS A 9 13.64 -74.03 -45.69
C LYS A 9 13.25 -72.54 -45.63
N SER A 10 11.95 -72.27 -45.61
CA SER A 10 11.36 -71.01 -45.11
C SER A 10 11.36 -71.03 -43.58
N THR A 11 11.83 -69.96 -42.93
CA THR A 11 11.35 -69.37 -41.65
C THR A 11 12.44 -68.50 -41.00
N SER A 12 12.11 -67.25 -40.60
CA SER A 12 12.22 -66.69 -39.23
C SER A 12 12.77 -65.25 -39.10
N HIS A 13 11.93 -64.39 -38.48
CA HIS A 13 12.22 -63.31 -37.50
C HIS A 13 12.75 -61.93 -37.93
N PRO A 14 11.99 -60.85 -37.64
CA PRO A 14 12.54 -59.52 -37.33
C PRO A 14 12.05 -59.02 -35.95
N THR A 15 12.80 -59.24 -34.86
CA THR A 15 12.45 -58.71 -33.52
C THR A 15 13.69 -58.31 -32.72
N SER A 16 14.36 -57.22 -33.11
CA SER A 16 15.44 -56.65 -32.27
C SER A 16 15.59 -55.14 -32.48
N LYS A 17 15.60 -54.63 -33.72
CA LYS A 17 15.81 -53.19 -33.99
C LYS A 17 14.65 -52.26 -33.58
N GLN A 18 13.43 -52.77 -33.44
CA GLN A 18 12.26 -51.97 -33.09
C GLN A 18 12.13 -51.69 -31.58
N ALA A 19 12.69 -52.57 -30.74
CA ALA A 19 12.64 -52.40 -29.28
C ALA A 19 13.53 -51.23 -28.81
N THR A 20 14.69 -51.04 -29.44
CA THR A 20 15.63 -49.97 -29.06
C THR A 20 15.16 -48.60 -29.52
N LEU A 21 14.48 -48.49 -30.68
CA LEU A 21 13.94 -47.23 -31.18
C LEU A 21 12.76 -46.74 -30.34
N ASN A 22 11.87 -47.66 -29.93
CA ASN A 22 10.71 -47.33 -29.11
C ASN A 22 11.09 -46.87 -27.68
N ASN A 23 12.25 -47.27 -27.19
CA ASN A 23 12.73 -46.87 -25.85
C ASN A 23 13.28 -45.43 -25.85
N ALA A 24 13.98 -45.03 -26.93
CA ALA A 24 14.51 -43.67 -27.08
C ALA A 24 13.43 -42.60 -27.29
N ILE A 25 12.28 -42.96 -27.89
CA ILE A 25 11.16 -42.03 -28.11
C ILE A 25 10.33 -41.82 -26.82
N ARG A 26 10.22 -42.84 -25.96
CA ARG A 26 9.49 -42.73 -24.68
C ARG A 26 10.18 -41.85 -23.64
N GLN A 27 11.50 -41.74 -23.69
CA GLN A 27 12.27 -40.97 -22.71
C GLN A 27 12.30 -39.46 -23.02
N ASN A 28 11.86 -39.05 -24.21
CA ASN A 28 11.99 -37.66 -24.69
C ASN A 28 10.67 -36.86 -24.69
N THR A 29 9.59 -37.41 -24.12
CA THR A 29 8.24 -36.79 -24.14
C THR A 29 7.62 -36.60 -22.75
N VAL A 30 8.39 -36.84 -21.70
CA VAL A 30 8.09 -36.37 -20.35
C VAL A 30 9.03 -35.19 -20.09
N ASP A 31 8.56 -34.15 -19.42
CA ASP A 31 9.32 -32.94 -19.07
C ASP A 31 9.20 -31.76 -20.06
N GLU A 32 8.02 -31.53 -20.64
CA GLU A 32 7.62 -30.14 -20.90
C GLU A 32 6.77 -29.68 -19.71
N PRO A 33 7.29 -28.84 -18.79
CA PRO A 33 6.55 -28.42 -17.61
C PRO A 33 5.50 -27.40 -18.03
N LEU A 34 4.35 -27.88 -18.50
CA LEU A 34 3.11 -27.13 -18.51
C LEU A 34 2.78 -26.80 -17.05
N ALA A 35 3.22 -25.61 -16.62
CA ALA A 35 2.97 -25.07 -15.29
C ALA A 35 1.53 -25.37 -14.87
N GLN A 36 1.37 -26.25 -13.88
CA GLN A 36 0.04 -26.65 -13.42
C GLN A 36 -0.73 -25.40 -12.98
N PRO A 37 -2.03 -25.27 -13.26
CA PRO A 37 -2.81 -24.06 -12.97
C PRO A 37 -2.76 -23.64 -11.49
N SER A 38 -2.53 -24.59 -10.57
CA SER A 38 -2.31 -24.37 -9.14
C SER A 38 -0.99 -23.65 -8.82
N ASP A 39 0.07 -23.86 -9.60
CA ASP A 39 1.38 -23.24 -9.36
C ASP A 39 1.41 -21.79 -9.82
N LEU A 40 0.77 -21.47 -10.94
CA LEU A 40 0.58 -20.08 -11.35
C LEU A 40 -0.31 -19.34 -10.34
N ALA A 41 -1.43 -19.94 -9.92
CA ALA A 41 -2.31 -19.34 -8.91
C ALA A 41 -1.57 -19.11 -7.57
N ARG A 42 -0.77 -20.08 -7.11
CA ARG A 42 0.02 -19.96 -5.87
C ARG A 42 1.11 -18.89 -5.97
N ARG A 43 1.78 -18.78 -7.13
CA ARG A 43 2.77 -17.72 -7.40
C ARG A 43 2.12 -16.34 -7.45
N LEU A 44 0.97 -16.20 -8.13
CA LEU A 44 0.22 -14.95 -8.17
C LEU A 44 -0.27 -14.54 -6.79
N ALA A 45 -0.79 -15.49 -5.99
CA ALA A 45 -1.19 -15.24 -4.61
C ALA A 45 0.00 -14.79 -3.75
N ALA A 46 1.16 -15.44 -3.87
CA ALA A 46 2.37 -15.03 -3.14
C ALA A 46 2.84 -13.63 -3.53
N VAL A 47 2.82 -13.30 -4.82
CA VAL A 47 3.15 -11.95 -5.31
C VAL A 47 2.16 -10.92 -4.76
N LEU A 48 0.85 -11.22 -4.80
CA LEU A 48 -0.17 -10.34 -4.26
C LEU A 48 0.03 -10.09 -2.77
N VAL A 49 0.32 -11.13 -1.98
CA VAL A 49 0.61 -11.00 -0.55
C VAL A 49 1.84 -10.11 -0.30
N VAL A 50 2.92 -10.31 -1.06
CA VAL A 50 4.14 -9.48 -0.94
C VAL A 50 3.86 -8.02 -1.32
N VAL A 51 3.09 -7.79 -2.39
CA VAL A 51 2.71 -6.44 -2.81
C VAL A 51 1.84 -5.77 -1.74
N VAL A 52 0.82 -6.47 -1.22
CA VAL A 52 -0.03 -5.95 -0.14
C VAL A 52 0.79 -5.66 1.10
N LEU A 53 1.69 -6.56 1.50
CA LEU A 53 2.57 -6.34 2.64
C LEU A 53 3.48 -5.12 2.44
N ALA A 54 4.07 -4.96 1.25
CA ALA A 54 4.89 -3.82 0.91
C ALA A 54 4.09 -2.50 0.97
N LEU A 55 2.85 -2.50 0.46
CA LEU A 55 1.95 -1.34 0.55
C LEU A 55 1.59 -1.03 2.01
N VAL A 56 1.31 -2.04 2.83
CA VAL A 56 1.03 -1.86 4.26
C VAL A 56 2.24 -1.29 4.99
N VAL A 57 3.44 -1.85 4.76
CA VAL A 57 4.68 -1.34 5.37
C VAL A 57 4.96 0.10 4.92
N ALA A 58 4.76 0.43 3.64
CA ALA A 58 4.92 1.79 3.15
C ALA A 58 3.89 2.75 3.77
N PHE A 59 2.63 2.33 3.89
CA PHE A 59 1.59 3.14 4.53
C PHE A 59 1.88 3.36 6.01
N VAL A 60 2.17 2.31 6.77
CA VAL A 60 2.52 2.42 8.20
C VAL A 60 3.80 3.23 8.38
N GLY A 61 4.83 2.98 7.58
CA GLY A 61 6.10 3.71 7.63
C GLY A 61 5.92 5.21 7.38
N THR A 62 5.12 5.61 6.39
CA THR A 62 4.86 7.04 6.11
C THR A 62 4.06 7.71 7.22
N ASN A 63 3.08 7.03 7.83
CA ASN A 63 2.34 7.56 8.98
C ASN A 63 3.22 7.71 10.22
N LEU A 64 4.05 6.70 10.53
CA LEU A 64 4.99 6.76 11.66
C LEU A 64 6.05 7.85 11.46
N TYR A 65 6.54 8.03 10.24
CA TYR A 65 7.47 9.10 9.91
C TYR A 65 6.85 10.49 10.07
N ARG A 66 5.58 10.67 9.67
CA ARG A 66 4.85 11.93 9.87
C ARG A 66 4.65 12.29 11.35
N LEU A 67 4.37 11.31 12.19
CA LEU A 67 4.27 11.48 13.65
C LEU A 67 5.63 11.68 14.34
N SER A 68 6.74 11.54 13.61
CA SER A 68 8.08 11.80 14.16
C SER A 68 8.45 13.28 14.25
N ASP A 69 7.61 14.17 13.69
CA ASP A 69 7.81 15.61 13.78
C ASP A 69 7.81 16.07 15.26
N PRO A 70 8.93 16.63 15.76
CA PRO A 70 9.04 17.05 17.15
C PRO A 70 8.01 18.13 17.53
N TYR A 71 7.61 18.99 16.59
CA TYR A 71 6.62 20.03 16.83
C TYR A 71 5.24 19.43 17.10
N VAL A 72 4.77 18.54 16.21
CA VAL A 72 3.48 17.86 16.37
C VAL A 72 3.44 17.09 17.68
N ARG A 73 4.53 16.36 18.01
CA ARG A 73 4.61 15.60 19.26
C ARG A 73 4.53 16.48 20.49
N GLU A 74 5.13 17.67 20.46
CA GLU A 74 5.05 18.63 21.54
C GLU A 74 3.63 19.18 21.67
N VAL A 75 3.02 19.65 20.58
CA VAL A 75 1.64 20.15 20.56
C VAL A 75 0.67 19.15 21.19
N LEU A 76 0.70 17.89 20.74
CA LEU A 76 -0.21 16.84 21.21
C LEU A 76 0.06 16.37 22.65
N ALA A 77 1.21 16.74 23.24
CA ALA A 77 1.55 16.42 24.63
C ALA A 77 1.16 17.55 25.61
N LEU A 78 0.84 18.74 25.10
CA LEU A 78 0.48 19.89 25.91
C LEU A 78 -1.00 19.85 26.31
N THR A 79 -1.30 20.42 27.47
CA THR A 79 -2.70 20.68 27.86
C THR A 79 -3.17 21.95 27.17
N SER A 80 -4.31 21.88 26.50
CA SER A 80 -4.92 23.02 25.81
C SER A 80 -5.69 23.92 26.76
N ASN A 81 -5.80 25.19 26.40
CA ASN A 81 -6.73 26.15 26.99
C ASN A 81 -7.65 26.71 25.88
N PRO A 82 -8.91 26.26 25.80
CA PRO A 82 -9.85 26.70 24.76
C PRO A 82 -10.13 28.20 24.74
N GLU A 83 -10.12 28.90 25.88
CA GLU A 83 -10.33 30.35 25.93
C GLU A 83 -9.16 31.10 25.25
N ARG A 84 -7.93 30.63 25.45
CA ARG A 84 -6.76 31.15 24.73
C ARG A 84 -6.82 30.79 23.24
N GLY A 85 -7.28 29.59 22.92
CA GLY A 85 -7.51 29.12 21.55
C GLY A 85 -8.51 29.97 20.80
N GLU A 86 -9.61 30.37 21.45
CA GLU A 86 -10.60 31.28 20.89
C GLU A 86 -9.97 32.62 20.52
N ALA A 87 -9.18 33.22 21.43
CA ALA A 87 -8.49 34.48 21.14
C ALA A 87 -7.56 34.37 19.92
N ILE A 88 -6.81 33.27 19.81
CA ILE A 88 -5.96 32.98 18.65
C ILE A 88 -6.80 32.87 17.37
N PHE A 89 -7.91 32.14 17.42
CA PHE A 89 -8.83 31.98 16.29
C PHE A 89 -9.42 33.31 15.84
N GLN A 90 -9.89 34.15 16.77
CA GLN A 90 -10.48 35.46 16.44
C GLN A 90 -9.48 36.39 15.76
N ILE A 91 -8.21 36.36 16.16
CA ILE A 91 -7.16 37.21 15.59
C ILE A 91 -6.71 36.72 14.21
N ASN A 92 -6.52 35.40 14.05
CA ASN A 92 -5.80 34.86 12.88
C ASN A 92 -6.71 34.17 11.85
N CYS A 93 -7.86 33.64 12.26
CA CYS A 93 -8.64 32.68 11.46
C CYS A 93 -10.04 33.21 11.12
N ALA A 94 -10.69 33.92 12.04
CA ALA A 94 -12.07 34.38 11.92
C ALA A 94 -12.32 35.30 10.72
N GLY A 95 -11.30 36.01 10.23
CA GLY A 95 -11.42 36.85 9.04
C GLY A 95 -11.86 36.07 7.79
N CYS A 96 -11.41 34.81 7.66
CA CYS A 96 -11.78 33.95 6.53
C CYS A 96 -12.84 32.91 6.91
N HIS A 97 -12.78 32.37 8.12
CA HIS A 97 -13.68 31.30 8.58
C HIS A 97 -14.92 31.81 9.34
N GLY A 98 -15.09 33.12 9.49
CA GLY A 98 -16.20 33.74 10.22
C GLY A 98 -15.96 33.78 11.74
N ARG A 99 -16.56 34.76 12.42
CA ARG A 99 -16.44 34.92 13.89
C ARG A 99 -16.98 33.73 14.67
N GLY A 100 -18.05 33.12 14.18
CA GLY A 100 -18.64 31.89 14.74
C GLY A 100 -18.08 30.60 14.14
N ALA A 101 -17.05 30.66 13.28
CA ALA A 101 -16.54 29.53 12.51
C ALA A 101 -17.55 28.91 11.50
N ASP A 102 -18.60 29.64 11.14
CA ASP A 102 -19.62 29.24 10.15
C ASP A 102 -19.11 29.20 8.71
N GLY A 103 -17.91 29.74 8.46
CA GLY A 103 -17.32 29.89 7.13
C GLY A 103 -17.69 31.20 6.45
N ASN A 104 -16.82 31.63 5.53
CA ASN A 104 -17.06 32.76 4.63
C ASN A 104 -16.20 32.57 3.37
N VAL A 105 -14.95 33.06 3.40
CA VAL A 105 -13.94 32.77 2.37
C VAL A 105 -13.42 31.35 2.54
N GLY A 106 -13.10 30.98 3.78
CA GLY A 106 -12.76 29.62 4.17
C GLY A 106 -14.02 28.83 4.55
N PRO A 107 -13.95 27.48 4.55
CA PRO A 107 -15.07 26.63 4.93
C PRO A 107 -15.43 26.78 6.41
N SER A 108 -16.63 26.32 6.78
CA SER A 108 -17.00 26.16 8.19
C SER A 108 -16.07 25.20 8.92
N LEU A 109 -15.74 25.53 10.17
CA LEU A 109 -14.93 24.68 11.05
C LEU A 109 -15.73 24.01 12.16
N HIS A 110 -17.07 24.11 12.17
CA HIS A 110 -17.90 23.31 13.07
C HIS A 110 -17.65 21.82 12.87
N ASN A 111 -17.61 21.04 13.95
CA ASN A 111 -17.36 19.60 13.95
C ASN A 111 -16.06 19.21 13.21
N LEU A 112 -15.05 20.09 13.16
CA LEU A 112 -13.81 19.83 12.43
C LEU A 112 -13.09 18.60 12.97
N SER A 113 -13.06 18.44 14.30
CA SER A 113 -12.42 17.31 14.98
C SER A 113 -13.09 15.96 14.70
N GLN A 114 -14.34 15.95 14.19
CA GLN A 114 -15.00 14.73 13.72
C GLN A 114 -14.59 14.37 12.28
N ARG A 115 -14.08 15.33 11.50
CA ARG A 115 -13.74 15.16 10.07
C ARG A 115 -12.25 15.05 9.82
N LYS A 116 -11.42 15.55 10.73
CA LYS A 116 -9.96 15.59 10.60
C LYS A 116 -9.30 15.22 11.92
N SER A 117 -8.17 14.52 11.82
CA SER A 117 -7.31 14.30 12.99
C SER A 117 -6.63 15.62 13.39
N GLU A 118 -6.23 15.73 14.66
CA GLU A 118 -5.43 16.88 15.12
C GLU A 118 -4.15 17.05 14.29
N PHE A 119 -3.50 15.94 13.91
CA PHE A 119 -2.36 15.96 13.00
C PHE A 119 -2.67 16.65 11.66
N ASP A 120 -3.80 16.30 11.04
CA ASP A 120 -4.20 16.90 9.77
C ASP A 120 -4.54 18.39 9.93
N ILE A 121 -5.11 18.78 11.07
CA ILE A 121 -5.40 20.18 11.39
C ILE A 121 -4.10 20.96 11.56
N ILE A 122 -3.15 20.45 12.37
CA ILE A 122 -1.83 21.06 12.56
C ILE A 122 -1.15 21.27 11.21
N HIS A 123 -1.09 20.23 10.38
CA HIS A 123 -0.47 20.32 9.05
C HIS A 123 -1.23 21.27 8.11
N GLN A 124 -2.56 21.33 8.18
CA GLN A 124 -3.33 22.30 7.39
C GLN A 124 -2.97 23.74 7.76
N VAL A 125 -2.81 24.03 9.04
CA VAL A 125 -2.47 25.36 9.56
C VAL A 125 -1.02 25.75 9.22
N THR A 126 -0.07 24.81 9.30
CA THR A 126 1.37 25.10 9.13
C THR A 126 1.93 24.87 7.73
N SER A 127 1.19 24.25 6.80
CA SER A 127 1.78 23.88 5.51
C SER A 127 1.79 24.98 4.46
N GLY A 128 0.87 25.96 4.52
CA GLY A 128 0.71 26.97 3.46
C GLY A 128 0.27 26.43 2.09
N LYS A 129 -0.11 25.15 1.99
CA LYS A 129 -0.36 24.47 0.70
C LYS A 129 -1.75 24.68 0.11
N THR A 130 -2.62 25.45 0.77
CA THR A 130 -4.03 25.63 0.36
C THR A 130 -4.41 27.11 0.16
N PRO A 131 -3.89 27.80 -0.87
CA PRO A 131 -4.27 29.20 -1.14
C PRO A 131 -5.80 29.35 -1.32
N PRO A 132 -6.43 30.43 -0.82
CA PRO A 132 -5.80 31.62 -0.23
C PRO A 132 -5.43 31.49 1.26
N MET A 133 -5.63 30.33 1.90
CA MET A 133 -5.24 30.12 3.30
C MET A 133 -3.71 30.25 3.44
N PRO A 134 -3.21 31.21 4.23
CA PRO A 134 -1.78 31.43 4.39
C PRO A 134 -1.15 30.35 5.26
N GLU A 135 0.18 30.34 5.30
CA GLU A 135 0.96 29.56 6.27
C GLU A 135 0.98 30.28 7.62
N PHE A 136 0.69 29.56 8.70
CA PHE A 136 0.81 30.06 10.06
C PHE A 136 1.91 29.31 10.82
N GLN A 137 2.55 29.99 11.77
CA GLN A 137 3.65 29.44 12.58
C GLN A 137 3.38 29.66 14.08
N PRO A 138 2.28 29.12 14.64
CA PRO A 138 2.03 29.22 16.07
C PRO A 138 3.05 28.41 16.87
N THR A 139 3.38 28.87 18.06
CA THR A 139 4.15 28.07 19.03
C THR A 139 3.40 26.78 19.38
N SER A 140 4.09 25.79 19.94
CA SER A 140 3.47 24.50 20.28
C SER A 140 2.27 24.65 21.23
N GLN A 141 2.36 25.57 22.20
CA GLN A 141 1.25 25.86 23.12
C GLN A 141 0.10 26.60 22.44
N GLU A 142 0.37 27.57 21.56
CA GLU A 142 -0.68 28.28 20.82
C GLU A 142 -1.46 27.34 19.91
N MET A 143 -0.76 26.39 19.26
CA MET A 143 -1.43 25.37 18.46
C MET A 143 -2.27 24.42 19.33
N ALA A 144 -1.76 24.00 20.49
CA ALA A 144 -2.53 23.16 21.41
C ALA A 144 -3.79 23.88 21.92
N ASP A 145 -3.67 25.15 22.31
CA ASP A 145 -4.80 26.00 22.72
C ASP A 145 -5.82 26.12 21.57
N LEU A 146 -5.36 26.38 20.34
CA LEU A 146 -6.21 26.47 19.15
C LEU A 146 -6.96 25.16 18.88
N LEU A 147 -6.29 24.01 18.95
CA LEU A 147 -6.93 22.70 18.79
C LEU A 147 -8.04 22.50 19.85
N GLY A 148 -7.74 22.83 21.11
CA GLY A 148 -8.73 22.74 22.20
C GLY A 148 -9.96 23.61 21.97
N TYR A 149 -9.81 24.80 21.38
CA TYR A 149 -10.96 25.61 20.97
C TYR A 149 -11.73 24.99 19.81
N LEU A 150 -11.04 24.51 18.76
CA LEU A 150 -11.67 23.91 17.58
C LEU A 150 -12.47 22.64 17.93
N GLU A 151 -12.11 21.93 19.00
CA GLU A 151 -12.89 20.80 19.54
C GLU A 151 -14.24 21.20 20.13
N THR A 152 -14.39 22.46 20.55
CA THR A 152 -15.65 22.98 21.13
C THR A 152 -16.68 23.39 20.07
N LEU A 153 -16.28 23.46 18.79
CA LEU A 153 -17.08 23.95 17.67
C LEU A 153 -17.80 22.83 16.92
#